data_AF-A0A515KPD5-F1
#
_entry.id   AF-A0A515KPD5-F1
#
_cell.length_a   1.000
_cell.length_b   1.000
_cell.length_c   1.000
_cell.angle_alpha   90.00
_cell.angle_beta   90.00
_cell.angle_gamma   90.00
#
_symmetry.space_group_name_H-M   'P 1'
#
loop_
_entity.id
_entity.type
_entity.pdbx_description
1 polymer ?
#
loop_
_entity_poly.entity_id
_entity_poly.type
_entity_poly.pdbx_seq_one_letter_code
_entity_poly.pdbx_strand_id
1 'polypeptide(L)'
;MTVTTRRAANSATNLPNMLTYARIAAIPVVVGCVYAQSIMDGPLWLRWVALAVFIAAAVTDFLDGYYARIWNQHSAFGRMLDPIADKLLVASCLLMLAADGIIHGWTLWAAIVILCREILVSGLREYLAALRVSVPVTKLAKWKTTAQLVAIGFLLAGEAGDQVIPFTTQLGLLLLWLSALFTIYTGYDYFRAGIHHLIAEDV
;
A
#
# COMPACT_ATOMS: atom_id res chain seq x y z
N MET A 1 -48.70 -22.29 7.46
CA MET A 1 -47.42 -21.98 8.11
C MET A 1 -46.32 -22.11 7.07
N THR A 2 -45.97 -21.01 6.40
CA THR A 2 -45.00 -21.02 5.30
C THR A 2 -43.67 -20.56 5.85
N VAL A 3 -42.72 -21.50 5.99
CA VAL A 3 -41.33 -21.22 6.34
C VAL A 3 -40.74 -20.36 5.23
N THR A 4 -40.62 -19.06 5.45
CA THR A 4 -39.82 -18.18 4.59
C THR A 4 -38.36 -18.55 4.78
N THR A 5 -37.84 -19.36 3.86
CA THR A 5 -36.41 -19.54 3.64
C THR A 5 -35.80 -18.17 3.36
N ARG A 6 -35.13 -17.57 4.35
CA ARG A 6 -34.22 -16.45 4.11
C ARG A 6 -33.15 -16.96 3.14
N ARG A 7 -33.29 -16.58 1.87
CA ARG A 7 -32.25 -16.75 0.86
C ARG A 7 -31.01 -16.07 1.43
N ALA A 8 -30.00 -16.85 1.83
CA ALA A 8 -28.71 -16.33 2.21
C ALA A 8 -28.19 -15.53 1.00
N ALA A 9 -28.26 -14.20 1.08
CA ALA A 9 -27.61 -13.35 0.12
C ALA A 9 -26.11 -13.66 0.23
N ASN A 10 -25.56 -14.29 -0.80
CA ASN A 10 -24.16 -14.66 -0.89
C ASN A 10 -23.29 -13.42 -0.63
N SER A 11 -22.79 -13.29 0.60
CA SER A 11 -21.97 -12.18 1.09
C SER A 11 -20.51 -12.25 0.60
N ALA A 12 -20.22 -13.18 -0.31
CA ALA A 12 -18.93 -13.38 -0.97
C ALA A 12 -18.82 -12.70 -2.34
N THR A 13 -19.91 -12.18 -2.92
CA THR A 13 -19.95 -11.62 -4.29
C THR A 13 -20.28 -10.12 -4.32
N ASN A 14 -19.81 -9.35 -3.34
CA ASN A 14 -19.80 -7.90 -3.46
C ASN A 14 -18.54 -7.52 -4.25
N LEU A 15 -18.73 -6.86 -5.39
CA LEU A 15 -17.65 -6.43 -6.28
C LEU A 15 -16.47 -5.76 -5.53
N PRO A 16 -16.71 -4.91 -4.51
CA PRO A 16 -15.66 -4.36 -3.67
C PRO A 16 -14.79 -5.39 -2.93
N ASN A 17 -15.42 -6.35 -2.24
CA ASN A 17 -14.69 -7.39 -1.51
C ASN A 17 -13.78 -8.21 -2.44
N MET A 18 -14.25 -8.48 -3.67
CA MET A 18 -13.48 -9.24 -4.65
C MET A 18 -12.21 -8.49 -5.09
N LEU A 19 -12.27 -7.16 -5.17
CA LEU A 19 -11.11 -6.31 -5.45
C LEU A 19 -10.09 -6.36 -4.30
N THR A 20 -10.55 -6.29 -3.04
CA THR A 20 -9.67 -6.46 -1.86
C THR A 20 -8.96 -7.81 -1.88
N TYR A 21 -9.69 -8.91 -2.13
CA TYR A 21 -9.10 -10.24 -2.19
C TYR A 21 -8.12 -10.38 -3.37
N ALA A 22 -8.45 -9.81 -4.53
CA ALA A 22 -7.54 -9.78 -5.67
C ALA A 22 -6.23 -9.04 -5.33
N ARG A 23 -6.30 -7.94 -4.58
CA ARG A 23 -5.10 -7.22 -4.10
C ARG A 23 -4.24 -8.08 -3.18
N ILE A 24 -4.86 -8.78 -2.23
CA ILE A 24 -4.14 -9.69 -1.33
C ILE A 24 -3.47 -10.81 -2.15
N ALA A 25 -4.17 -11.37 -3.14
CA ALA A 25 -3.62 -12.38 -4.03
C ALA A 25 -2.51 -11.84 -4.96
N ALA A 26 -2.51 -10.54 -5.28
CA ALA A 26 -1.47 -9.91 -6.08
C ALA A 26 -0.12 -9.86 -5.35
N ILE A 27 -0.10 -9.76 -4.01
CA ILE A 27 1.12 -9.67 -3.20
C ILE A 27 2.08 -10.85 -3.46
N PRO A 28 1.69 -12.13 -3.26
CA PRO A 28 2.58 -13.26 -3.51
C PRO A 28 2.97 -13.38 -4.98
N VAL A 29 2.14 -12.91 -5.92
CA VAL A 29 2.48 -12.89 -7.35
C VAL A 29 3.59 -11.89 -7.63
N VAL A 30 3.48 -10.65 -7.14
CA VAL A 30 4.52 -9.62 -7.30
C VAL A 30 5.82 -10.08 -6.65
N VAL A 31 5.76 -10.55 -5.40
CA VAL A 31 6.92 -11.06 -4.67
C VAL A 31 7.55 -12.26 -5.39
N GLY A 32 6.72 -13.21 -5.84
CA GLY A 32 7.18 -14.40 -6.54
C GLY A 32 7.85 -14.07 -7.87
N CYS A 33 7.32 -13.11 -8.63
CA CYS A 33 7.93 -12.66 -9.88
C CYS A 33 9.29 -11.99 -9.67
N VAL A 34 9.40 -11.09 -8.69
CA VAL A 34 10.69 -10.44 -8.37
C VAL A 34 11.68 -11.47 -7.82
N TYR A 35 11.26 -12.33 -6.90
CA TYR A 35 12.09 -13.41 -6.35
C TYR A 35 12.60 -14.34 -7.46
N ALA A 36 11.71 -14.80 -8.34
CA ALA A 36 12.09 -15.70 -9.43
C ALA A 36 13.05 -15.03 -10.42
N GLN A 37 12.91 -13.72 -10.66
CA GLN A 37 13.83 -13.01 -11.54
C GLN A 37 15.21 -12.80 -10.89
N SER A 38 15.23 -12.30 -9.66
CA SER A 38 16.46 -11.80 -9.03
C SER A 38 17.25 -12.85 -8.27
N ILE A 39 16.57 -13.84 -7.68
CA ILE A 39 17.19 -14.83 -6.79
C ILE A 39 17.32 -16.19 -7.49
N MET A 40 16.44 -16.50 -8.44
CA MET A 40 16.49 -17.74 -9.22
C MET A 40 17.07 -17.54 -10.63
N ASP A 41 17.68 -16.39 -10.90
CA ASP A 41 18.22 -16.01 -12.23
C ASP A 41 17.21 -16.20 -13.37
N GLY A 42 15.94 -15.91 -13.08
CA GLY A 42 14.84 -16.05 -14.03
C GLY A 42 14.87 -14.98 -15.12
N PRO A 43 14.02 -15.14 -16.14
CA PRO A 43 13.99 -14.24 -17.29
C PRO A 43 13.47 -12.84 -16.91
N LEU A 44 14.04 -11.82 -17.56
CA LEU A 44 13.78 -10.40 -17.27
C LEU A 44 12.31 -9.97 -17.43
N TRP A 45 11.53 -10.67 -18.26
CA TRP A 45 10.10 -10.36 -18.44
C TRP A 45 9.28 -10.50 -17.16
N LEU A 46 9.77 -11.24 -16.16
CA LEU A 46 9.14 -11.35 -14.85
C LEU A 46 9.04 -10.00 -14.13
N ARG A 47 9.97 -9.07 -14.35
CA ARG A 47 9.85 -7.69 -13.80
C ARG A 47 8.69 -6.92 -14.41
N TRP A 48 8.44 -7.09 -15.71
CA TRP A 48 7.27 -6.49 -16.36
C TRP A 48 5.96 -7.07 -15.83
N VAL A 49 5.92 -8.37 -15.51
CA VAL A 49 4.75 -9.00 -14.90
C VAL A 49 4.55 -8.51 -13.47
N ALA A 50 5.61 -8.43 -12.66
CA ALA A 50 5.55 -7.85 -11.31
C ALA A 50 5.02 -6.42 -11.34
N LEU A 51 5.53 -5.59 -12.26
CA LEU A 51 5.06 -4.22 -12.47
C LEU A 51 3.60 -4.16 -12.89
N ALA A 52 3.19 -4.96 -13.87
CA ALA A 52 1.81 -4.97 -14.37
C ALA A 52 0.81 -5.37 -13.28
N VAL A 53 1.14 -6.41 -12.51
CA VAL A 53 0.32 -6.87 -11.38
C VAL A 53 0.26 -5.81 -10.28
N PHE A 54 1.39 -5.19 -9.95
CA PHE A 54 1.45 -4.10 -8.97
C PHE A 54 0.59 -2.89 -9.39
N ILE A 55 0.70 -2.46 -10.65
CA ILE A 55 -0.12 -1.36 -11.19
C ILE A 55 -1.61 -1.74 -11.15
N ALA A 56 -1.96 -2.96 -11.59
CA ALA A 56 -3.34 -3.42 -11.53
C ALA A 56 -3.89 -3.41 -10.09
N ALA A 57 -3.09 -3.86 -9.11
CA ALA A 57 -3.44 -3.84 -7.70
C ALA A 57 -3.63 -2.42 -7.13
N ALA A 58 -2.77 -1.48 -7.52
CA ALA A 58 -2.88 -0.07 -7.12
C ALA A 58 -4.09 0.63 -7.77
N VAL A 59 -4.37 0.36 -9.05
CA VAL A 59 -5.52 0.95 -9.76
C VAL A 59 -6.83 0.38 -9.21
N THR A 60 -6.88 -0.92 -8.92
CA THR A 60 -8.07 -1.55 -8.34
C THR A 60 -8.37 -1.02 -6.93
N ASP A 61 -7.37 -0.65 -6.13
CA ASP A 61 -7.58 0.08 -4.86
C ASP A 61 -8.24 1.44 -5.06
N PHE A 62 -7.71 2.24 -5.98
CA PHE A 62 -8.27 3.55 -6.27
C PHE A 62 -9.73 3.45 -6.75
N LEU A 63 -10.01 2.48 -7.62
CA LEU A 63 -11.35 2.22 -8.12
C LEU A 63 -12.30 1.73 -7.02
N ASP A 64 -11.83 0.84 -6.14
CA ASP A 64 -12.68 0.38 -5.03
C ASP A 64 -13.04 1.53 -4.08
N GLY A 65 -12.08 2.39 -3.74
CA GLY A 65 -12.35 3.60 -2.95
C GLY A 65 -13.29 4.59 -3.64
N TYR A 66 -13.37 4.58 -4.97
CA TYR A 66 -14.37 5.35 -5.73
C TYR A 66 -15.76 4.71 -5.66
N TYR A 67 -15.85 3.40 -5.94
CA TYR A 67 -17.12 2.67 -5.94
C TYR A 67 -17.72 2.48 -4.55
N ALA A 68 -16.89 2.34 -3.52
CA ALA A 68 -17.29 2.33 -2.10
C ALA A 68 -18.18 3.53 -1.75
N ARG A 69 -17.78 4.72 -2.23
CA ARG A 69 -18.47 5.98 -1.96
C ARG A 69 -19.80 6.10 -2.67
N ILE A 70 -20.01 5.35 -3.75
CA ILE A 70 -21.21 5.42 -4.58
C ILE A 70 -22.21 4.32 -4.18
N TRP A 71 -21.74 3.11 -3.90
CA TRP A 71 -22.60 1.94 -3.72
C TRP A 71 -22.86 1.55 -2.27
N ASN A 72 -22.08 2.05 -1.30
CA ASN A 72 -22.24 1.75 0.13
C ASN A 72 -22.33 0.24 0.45
N GLN A 73 -21.78 -0.61 -0.43
CA GLN A 73 -21.85 -2.07 -0.35
C GLN A 73 -20.48 -2.67 -0.03
N HIS A 74 -20.00 -2.44 1.19
CA HIS A 74 -18.84 -3.17 1.72
C HIS A 74 -19.27 -4.11 2.84
N SER A 75 -18.71 -5.32 2.84
CA SER A 75 -18.82 -6.18 4.02
C SER A 75 -17.96 -5.64 5.16
N ALA A 76 -18.33 -5.95 6.42
CA ALA A 76 -17.51 -5.56 7.58
C ALA A 76 -16.09 -6.13 7.51
N PHE A 77 -15.96 -7.36 6.99
CA PHE A 77 -14.68 -8.04 6.84
C PHE A 77 -13.80 -7.41 5.75
N GLY A 78 -14.38 -7.09 4.58
CA GLY A 78 -13.66 -6.40 3.50
C GLY A 78 -13.10 -5.05 3.94
N ARG A 79 -13.90 -4.24 4.67
CA ARG A 79 -13.44 -2.94 5.21
C ARG A 79 -12.27 -3.07 6.17
N MET A 80 -12.20 -4.16 6.94
CA MET A 80 -11.08 -4.42 7.84
C MET A 80 -9.83 -4.82 7.05
N LEU A 81 -9.99 -5.62 5.99
CA LEU A 81 -8.88 -6.11 5.18
C LEU A 81 -8.28 -5.04 4.26
N ASP A 82 -9.07 -4.08 3.76
CA ASP A 82 -8.61 -3.08 2.80
C ASP A 82 -7.35 -2.32 3.25
N PRO A 83 -7.32 -1.70 4.47
CA PRO A 83 -6.14 -1.00 4.95
C PRO A 83 -4.96 -1.92 5.25
N ILE A 84 -5.21 -3.21 5.47
CA ILE A 84 -4.17 -4.21 5.74
C ILE A 84 -3.51 -4.60 4.42
N ALA A 85 -4.32 -4.92 3.40
CA ALA A 85 -3.85 -5.32 2.08
C ALA A 85 -2.98 -4.25 1.41
N ASP A 86 -3.35 -2.97 1.54
CA ASP A 86 -2.58 -1.84 1.00
C ASP A 86 -1.16 -1.79 1.59
N LYS A 87 -1.05 -1.83 2.92
CA LYS A 87 0.25 -1.79 3.61
C LYS A 87 1.08 -3.03 3.37
N LEU A 88 0.45 -4.20 3.31
CA LEU A 88 1.16 -5.45 3.02
C LEU A 88 1.75 -5.43 1.61
N LEU A 89 1.02 -4.95 0.61
CA LEU A 89 1.53 -4.87 -0.76
C LEU A 89 2.78 -3.99 -0.83
N VAL A 90 2.70 -2.77 -0.30
CA VAL A 90 3.83 -1.84 -0.24
C VAL A 90 5.00 -2.44 0.53
N ALA A 91 4.73 -3.00 1.72
CA ALA A 91 5.77 -3.51 2.58
C ALA A 91 6.50 -4.70 1.95
N SER A 92 5.74 -5.63 1.37
CA SER A 92 6.30 -6.77 0.63
C SER A 92 7.14 -6.32 -0.56
N CYS A 93 6.71 -5.29 -1.30
CA CYS A 93 7.51 -4.74 -2.40
C CYS A 93 8.83 -4.14 -1.89
N LEU A 94 8.80 -3.30 -0.85
CA LEU A 94 10.01 -2.69 -0.28
C LEU A 94 10.99 -3.74 0.26
N LEU A 95 10.50 -4.76 0.95
CA LEU A 95 11.32 -5.86 1.44
C LEU A 95 11.94 -6.66 0.30
N MET A 96 11.18 -6.91 -0.77
CA MET A 96 11.69 -7.67 -1.92
C MET A 96 12.69 -6.87 -2.74
N LEU A 97 12.47 -5.57 -2.92
CA LEU A 97 13.43 -4.67 -3.55
C LEU A 97 14.72 -4.52 -2.73
N ALA A 98 14.64 -4.65 -1.41
CA ALA A 98 15.83 -4.73 -0.55
C ALA A 98 16.55 -6.07 -0.69
N ALA A 99 15.81 -7.18 -0.79
CA ALA A 99 16.38 -8.52 -0.99
C ALA A 99 17.06 -8.68 -2.36
N ASP A 100 16.49 -8.08 -3.40
CA ASP A 100 17.03 -7.97 -4.76
C ASP A 100 18.24 -7.02 -4.87
N GLY A 101 18.56 -6.30 -3.81
CA GLY A 101 19.72 -5.40 -3.78
C GLY A 101 19.52 -4.09 -4.54
N ILE A 102 18.33 -3.81 -5.10
CA ILE A 102 18.01 -2.47 -5.64
C ILE A 102 18.02 -1.43 -4.51
N ILE A 103 17.36 -1.74 -3.39
CA ILE A 103 17.38 -0.90 -2.19
C ILE A 103 18.50 -1.40 -1.28
N HIS A 104 19.65 -0.72 -1.33
CA HIS A 104 20.82 -1.05 -0.53
C HIS A 104 21.55 0.20 0.01
N GLY A 105 22.47 -0.02 0.96
CA GLY A 105 23.28 1.03 1.56
C GLY A 105 22.41 2.12 2.20
N TRP A 106 22.63 3.37 1.81
CA TRP A 106 21.89 4.51 2.35
C TRP A 106 20.40 4.51 2.00
N THR A 107 20.02 3.97 0.84
CA THR A 107 18.61 3.95 0.39
C THR A 107 17.74 3.02 1.24
N LEU A 108 18.35 2.06 1.93
CA LEU A 108 17.65 1.17 2.87
C LEU A 108 16.99 1.95 4.01
N TRP A 109 17.61 3.04 4.48
CA TRP A 109 17.03 3.91 5.50
C TRP A 109 15.72 4.54 5.04
N ALA A 110 15.61 4.93 3.77
CA ALA A 110 14.37 5.49 3.23
C ALA A 110 13.24 4.45 3.28
N ALA A 111 13.51 3.21 2.89
CA ALA A 111 12.54 2.12 2.96
C ALA A 111 12.12 1.80 4.40
N ILE A 112 13.07 1.74 5.35
CA ILE A 112 12.79 1.53 6.78
C ILE A 112 11.91 2.64 7.34
N VAL A 113 12.24 3.90 7.07
CA VAL A 113 11.45 5.05 7.53
C VAL A 113 10.01 4.98 7.01
N ILE A 114 9.84 4.62 5.73
CA ILE A 114 8.51 4.46 5.12
C ILE A 114 7.73 3.37 5.86
N LEU A 115 8.32 2.17 6.02
CA LEU A 115 7.69 1.04 6.69
C LEU A 115 7.29 1.36 8.14
N CYS A 116 8.23 1.85 8.95
CA CYS A 116 7.98 2.18 10.34
C CYS A 116 6.85 3.19 10.48
N ARG A 117 6.87 4.26 9.68
CA ARG A 117 5.85 5.31 9.75
C ARG A 117 4.50 4.78 9.28
N GLU A 118 4.43 3.96 8.24
CA GLU A 118 3.16 3.40 7.77
C GLU A 118 2.46 2.55 8.82
N ILE A 119 3.21 1.75 9.58
CA ILE A 119 2.67 0.99 10.70
C ILE A 119 2.25 1.93 11.84
N LEU A 120 3.14 2.85 12.26
CA LEU A 120 2.90 3.76 13.39
C LEU A 120 1.67 4.66 13.18
N VAL A 121 1.61 5.38 12.05
CA VAL A 121 0.48 6.30 11.76
C VAL A 121 -0.81 5.54 11.58
N SER A 122 -0.75 4.31 11.08
CA SER A 122 -1.94 3.46 10.96
C SER A 122 -2.48 3.01 12.30
N GLY A 123 -1.61 2.51 13.19
CA GLY A 123 -2.01 2.12 14.54
C GLY A 123 -2.57 3.30 15.33
N LEU A 124 -1.92 4.47 15.23
CA LEU A 124 -2.43 5.70 15.85
C LEU A 124 -3.78 6.13 15.27
N ARG A 125 -3.97 6.03 13.96
CA ARG A 125 -5.26 6.34 13.32
C ARG A 125 -6.37 5.41 13.79
N GLU A 126 -6.09 4.12 13.89
CA GLU A 126 -7.06 3.12 14.34
C GLU A 126 -7.46 3.35 15.79
N TYR A 127 -6.47 3.64 16.65
CA TYR A 127 -6.70 4.03 18.04
C TYR A 127 -7.56 5.30 18.17
N LEU A 128 -7.21 6.38 17.46
CA LEU A 128 -7.98 7.64 17.50
C LEU A 128 -9.38 7.50 16.92
N ALA A 129 -9.56 6.63 15.92
CA ALA A 129 -10.89 6.33 15.37
C ALA A 129 -11.79 5.65 16.41
N ALA A 130 -11.24 4.82 17.29
CA ALA A 130 -11.99 4.23 18.41
C ALA A 130 -12.48 5.30 19.41
N LEU A 131 -11.70 6.37 19.59
CA LEU A 131 -12.05 7.54 20.41
C LEU A 131 -12.96 8.55 19.70
N ARG A 132 -13.40 8.28 18.45
CA ARG A 132 -14.19 9.19 17.60
C ARG A 132 -13.50 10.53 17.30
N VAL A 133 -12.19 10.61 17.47
CA VAL A 133 -11.39 11.79 17.09
C VAL A 133 -10.95 11.64 15.64
N SER A 134 -11.55 12.41 14.74
CA SER A 134 -11.15 12.40 13.33
C SER A 134 -9.98 13.34 13.08
N VAL A 135 -8.80 12.81 12.78
CA VAL A 135 -7.67 13.61 12.28
C VAL A 135 -7.86 13.84 10.77
N PRO A 136 -7.96 15.10 10.30
CA PRO A 136 -8.19 15.38 8.89
C PRO A 136 -7.02 14.92 8.02
N VAL A 137 -7.34 14.32 6.86
CA VAL A 137 -6.33 13.88 5.88
C VAL A 137 -5.82 15.11 5.12
N THR A 138 -4.53 15.42 5.26
CA THR A 138 -3.90 16.54 4.56
C THR A 138 -3.70 16.23 3.08
N LYS A 139 -3.66 17.26 2.21
CA LYS A 139 -3.33 17.09 0.79
C LYS A 139 -1.93 16.47 0.59
N LEU A 140 -1.00 16.77 1.49
CA LEU A 140 0.35 16.17 1.53
C LEU A 140 0.31 14.64 1.70
N ALA A 141 -0.61 14.11 2.50
CA ALA A 141 -0.76 12.67 2.65
C ALA A 141 -1.18 11.97 1.34
N LYS A 142 -1.92 12.64 0.45
CA LYS A 142 -2.26 12.09 -0.87
C LYS A 142 -1.05 12.05 -1.79
N TRP A 143 -0.29 13.15 -1.85
CA TRP A 143 0.93 13.22 -2.66
C TRP A 143 2.00 12.20 -2.21
N LYS A 144 2.13 11.96 -0.91
CA LYS A 144 3.00 10.91 -0.35
C LYS A 144 2.71 9.56 -0.98
N THR A 145 1.45 9.11 -0.91
CA THR A 145 1.06 7.78 -1.39
C THR A 145 1.29 7.65 -2.90
N THR A 146 0.92 8.67 -3.68
CA THR A 146 1.20 8.66 -5.13
C THR A 146 2.70 8.58 -5.42
N ALA A 147 3.53 9.41 -4.76
CA ALA A 147 4.97 9.38 -4.95
C ALA A 147 5.57 8.01 -4.59
N GLN A 148 5.06 7.38 -3.53
CA GLN A 148 5.51 6.07 -3.07
C GLN A 148 5.16 4.93 -4.03
N LEU A 149 3.90 4.88 -4.50
CA LEU A 149 3.47 3.87 -5.46
C LEU A 149 4.21 4.02 -6.79
N VAL A 150 4.42 5.26 -7.24
CA VAL A 150 5.20 5.54 -8.45
C VAL A 150 6.66 5.13 -8.26
N ALA A 151 7.28 5.45 -7.11
CA ALA A 151 8.63 5.02 -6.78
C ALA A 151 8.77 3.50 -6.87
N ILE A 152 7.88 2.77 -6.19
CA ILE A 152 7.89 1.29 -6.19
C ILE A 152 7.67 0.76 -7.61
N GLY A 153 6.79 1.36 -8.41
CA GLY A 153 6.59 0.97 -9.81
C GLY A 153 7.88 1.06 -10.63
N PHE A 154 8.61 2.18 -10.56
CA PHE A 154 9.91 2.32 -11.24
C PHE A 154 10.94 1.30 -10.71
N LEU A 155 10.98 1.07 -9.40
CA LEU A 155 11.91 0.11 -8.80
C LEU A 155 11.59 -1.35 -9.17
N LEU A 156 10.31 -1.71 -9.30
CA LEU A 156 9.88 -3.04 -9.76
C LEU A 156 10.21 -3.27 -11.24
N ALA A 157 10.19 -2.23 -12.06
CA ALA A 157 10.69 -2.31 -13.45
C ALA A 157 12.20 -2.63 -13.46
N GLY A 158 12.96 -2.02 -12.54
CA GLY A 158 14.38 -2.29 -12.30
C GLY A 158 15.21 -2.29 -13.58
N GLU A 159 16.07 -3.29 -13.73
CA GLU A 159 16.91 -3.50 -14.92
C GLU A 159 16.09 -3.60 -16.21
N ALA A 160 14.88 -4.19 -16.17
CA ALA A 160 14.02 -4.27 -17.33
C ALA A 160 13.57 -2.88 -17.79
N GLY A 161 13.29 -2.00 -16.83
CA GLY A 161 13.01 -0.59 -17.07
C GLY A 161 14.24 0.15 -17.59
N ASP A 162 15.41 -0.08 -17.00
CA ASP A 162 16.67 0.58 -17.41
C ASP A 162 17.07 0.24 -18.86
N GLN A 163 16.74 -0.95 -19.35
CA GLN A 163 16.96 -1.33 -20.76
C GLN A 163 16.08 -0.54 -21.75
N VAL A 164 14.90 -0.07 -21.32
CA VAL A 164 13.97 0.70 -22.16
C VAL A 164 14.19 2.20 -22.01
N ILE A 165 14.28 2.66 -20.76
CA ILE A 165 14.50 4.07 -20.41
C ILE A 165 15.68 4.10 -19.45
N PRO A 166 16.85 4.63 -19.88
CA PRO A 166 17.99 4.80 -19.00
C PRO A 166 17.61 5.59 -17.76
N PHE A 167 18.20 5.21 -16.62
CA PHE A 167 18.00 5.84 -15.31
C PHE A 167 16.64 5.60 -14.64
N THR A 168 15.88 4.60 -15.07
CA THR A 168 14.60 4.20 -14.45
C THR A 168 14.78 3.87 -12.98
N THR A 169 15.79 3.06 -12.63
CA THR A 169 16.04 2.67 -11.24
C THR A 169 16.45 3.86 -10.38
N GLN A 170 17.32 4.75 -10.87
CA GLN A 170 17.73 5.96 -10.15
C GLN A 170 16.55 6.90 -9.90
N LEU A 171 15.64 7.05 -10.88
CA LEU A 171 14.42 7.83 -10.72
C LEU A 171 13.53 7.24 -9.62
N GLY A 172 13.37 5.92 -9.61
CA GLY A 172 12.64 5.20 -8.56
C GLY A 172 13.23 5.44 -7.16
N LEU A 173 14.57 5.39 -7.03
CA LEU A 173 15.26 5.65 -5.76
C LEU A 173 15.11 7.11 -5.31
N LEU A 174 15.17 8.06 -6.24
CA LEU A 174 14.94 9.48 -5.95
C LEU A 174 13.51 9.71 -5.44
N LEU A 175 12.52 9.13 -6.11
CA LEU A 175 11.11 9.20 -5.69
C LEU A 175 10.89 8.51 -4.35
N LEU A 176 11.61 7.42 -4.06
CA LEU A 176 11.57 6.74 -2.75
C LEU A 176 12.05 7.68 -1.63
N TRP A 177 13.15 8.40 -1.85
CA TRP A 177 13.64 9.41 -0.90
C TRP A 177 12.67 10.57 -0.72
N LEU A 178 12.09 11.09 -1.80
CA LEU A 178 11.05 12.12 -1.72
C LEU A 178 9.84 11.62 -0.91
N SER A 179 9.42 10.38 -1.14
CA SER A 179 8.37 9.74 -0.36
C SER A 179 8.75 9.61 1.12
N ALA A 180 9.98 9.22 1.44
CA ALA A 180 10.47 9.14 2.82
C ALA A 180 10.43 10.50 3.52
N LEU A 181 10.85 11.58 2.84
CA LEU A 181 10.77 12.94 3.38
C LEU A 181 9.33 13.38 3.65
N PHE A 182 8.41 13.17 2.69
CA PHE A 182 7.00 13.42 2.91
C PHE A 182 6.43 12.58 4.04
N THR A 183 6.88 11.34 4.17
CA THR A 183 6.46 10.40 5.20
C THR A 183 6.85 10.87 6.59
N ILE A 184 8.08 11.39 6.76
CA ILE A 184 8.53 12.00 8.02
C ILE A 184 7.68 13.23 8.36
N TYR A 185 7.55 14.16 7.42
CA TYR A 185 6.81 15.41 7.64
C TYR A 185 5.36 15.14 8.08
N THR A 186 4.66 14.33 7.30
CA THR A 186 3.26 13.97 7.60
C THR A 186 3.13 13.07 8.82
N GLY A 187 4.17 12.30 9.17
CA GLY A 187 4.20 11.52 10.41
C GLY A 187 4.28 12.40 11.64
N TYR A 188 5.13 13.44 11.60
CA TYR A 188 5.26 14.42 12.67
C TYR A 188 3.94 15.18 12.92
N ASP A 189 3.31 15.68 11.86
CA ASP A 189 2.03 16.39 11.96
C ASP A 189 0.95 15.51 12.61
N TYR A 190 0.89 14.23 12.21
CA TYR A 190 -0.10 13.29 12.73
C TYR A 190 0.17 12.92 14.19
N PHE A 191 1.44 12.70 14.55
CA PHE A 191 1.83 12.36 15.91
C PHE A 191 1.58 13.52 16.87
N ARG A 192 1.91 14.75 16.46
CA ARG A 192 1.63 15.96 17.23
C ARG A 192 0.12 16.15 17.44
N ALA A 193 -0.68 15.97 16.39
CA ALA A 193 -2.13 16.04 16.49
C ALA A 193 -2.69 14.96 17.43
N GLY A 194 -2.19 13.72 17.34
CA GLY A 194 -2.62 12.61 18.20
C GLY A 194 -2.29 12.83 19.68
N ILE A 195 -1.05 13.24 20.00
CA ILE A 195 -0.62 13.51 21.38
C ILE A 195 -1.46 14.61 22.03
N HIS A 196 -1.80 15.67 21.28
CA HIS A 196 -2.60 16.76 21.83
C HIS A 196 -3.99 16.30 22.29
N HIS A 197 -4.57 15.28 21.64
CA HIS A 197 -5.87 14.74 22.04
C HIS A 197 -5.74 13.76 23.21
N LEU A 198 -4.69 12.93 23.23
CA LEU A 198 -4.40 12.02 24.34
C LEU A 198 -4.23 12.79 25.66
N ILE A 199 -3.44 13.87 25.65
CA ILE A 199 -3.21 14.69 26.85
C ILE A 199 -4.47 15.44 27.29
N ALA A 200 -5.40 15.74 26.37
CA ALA A 200 -6.63 16.44 26.69
C ALA A 200 -7.74 15.52 27.25
N GLU A 201 -7.64 14.20 27.09
CA GLU A 201 -8.57 13.24 27.71
C GLU A 201 -8.14 12.78 29.11
N ASP A 202 -6.85 12.90 29.45
CA ASP A 202 -6.30 12.55 30.77
C ASP A 202 -6.46 13.67 31.83
N VAL A 203 -7.09 14.81 31.49
CA VAL A 203 -7.37 15.96 32.38
C VAL A 203 -8.87 16.20 32.51
#